data_AF-A0A9W6SBK1-F1
#
_entry.id   AF-A0A9W6SBK1-F1
#
_cell.length_a   1.000
_cell.length_b   1.000
_cell.length_c   1.000
_cell.angle_alpha   90.00
_cell.angle_beta   90.00
_cell.angle_gamma   90.00
#
_symmetry.space_group_name_H-M   'P 1'
#
loop_
_entity.id
_entity.type
_entity.pdbx_description
1 polymer ?
#
loop_
_entity_poly.entity_id
_entity_poly.type
_entity_poly.pdbx_seq_one_letter_code
_entity_poly.pdbx_strand_id
1 'polypeptide(L)'
;MQAAETQTTTLPGGQMAAVLVAQLARDVMVLNEQVEHTETLIEDRFNRHEPAEVITSMPGIGVLLGAEFLAATGGDMDRFASADHLAGYAGLAPVPRDSGKISGNRHRPRPLQPRPQPGVLHIRADQRPLQQRIPHLL
;
A
#
# COMPACT_ATOMS: atom_id res chain seq x y z
N MET A 1 39.24 -6.98 -32.36
CA MET A 1 38.50 -6.40 -31.22
C MET A 1 39.16 -5.09 -30.83
N GLN A 2 38.84 -3.99 -31.52
CA GLN A 2 39.40 -2.66 -31.18
C GLN A 2 38.57 -1.48 -31.73
N ALA A 3 37.50 -1.74 -32.50
CA ALA A 3 36.73 -0.70 -33.20
C ALA A 3 35.46 -0.24 -32.44
N ALA A 4 35.06 -0.93 -31.37
CA ALA A 4 33.80 -0.64 -30.64
C ALA A 4 34.01 0.12 -29.31
N GLU A 5 35.26 0.30 -28.86
CA GLU A 5 35.57 0.83 -27.52
C GLU A 5 35.76 2.36 -27.49
N THR A 6 35.67 3.07 -28.61
CA THR A 6 36.06 4.49 -28.70
C THR A 6 34.94 5.45 -29.08
N GLN A 7 33.68 5.02 -29.10
CA GLN A 7 32.58 5.89 -29.51
C GLN A 7 31.70 6.33 -28.34
N THR A 8 32.19 7.31 -27.59
CA THR A 8 31.34 8.18 -26.77
C THR A 8 30.82 9.30 -27.67
N THR A 9 29.64 9.09 -28.27
CA THR A 9 28.95 10.16 -28.99
C THR A 9 28.35 11.14 -27.98
N THR A 10 28.91 12.34 -27.91
CA THR A 10 28.33 13.47 -27.16
C THR A 10 27.17 14.04 -27.96
N LEU A 11 25.93 13.73 -27.56
CA LEU A 11 24.74 14.31 -28.17
C LEU A 11 24.56 15.76 -27.68
N PRO A 12 24.23 16.72 -28.55
CA PRO A 12 23.80 18.06 -28.13
C PRO A 12 22.54 17.91 -27.24
N GLY A 13 22.70 18.07 -25.92
CA GLY A 13 21.67 17.81 -24.90
C GLY A 13 22.05 16.77 -23.86
N GLY A 14 23.07 15.94 -24.09
CA GLY A 14 23.53 14.90 -23.15
C GLY A 14 24.01 15.45 -21.81
N GLN A 15 24.65 16.63 -21.80
CA GLN A 15 25.07 17.27 -20.54
C GLN A 15 23.87 17.76 -19.71
N MET A 16 22.85 18.35 -20.36
CA MET A 16 21.63 18.77 -19.66
C MET A 16 20.85 17.56 -19.15
N ALA A 17 20.72 16.51 -19.95
CA ALA A 17 20.10 15.25 -19.53
C ALA A 17 20.83 14.63 -18.34
N ALA A 18 22.17 14.61 -18.34
CA ALA A 18 22.97 14.11 -17.23
C ALA A 18 22.73 14.90 -15.93
N VAL A 19 22.62 16.23 -16.01
CA VAL A 19 22.29 17.07 -14.84
C VAL A 19 20.91 16.73 -14.30
N LEU A 20 19.90 16.58 -15.16
CA LEU A 20 18.53 16.23 -14.75
C LEU A 20 18.47 14.83 -14.12
N VAL A 21 19.13 13.84 -14.74
CA VAL A 21 19.21 12.47 -14.18
C VAL A 21 19.91 12.48 -12.82
N ALA A 22 21.01 13.23 -12.69
CA ALA A 22 21.70 13.35 -11.41
C ALA A 22 20.83 14.04 -10.34
N GLN A 23 20.00 15.00 -10.72
CA GLN A 23 19.03 15.62 -9.80
C GLN A 23 17.96 14.62 -9.37
N LEU A 24 17.32 13.91 -10.30
CA LEU A 24 16.31 12.90 -9.99
C LEU A 24 16.89 11.77 -9.12
N ALA A 25 18.13 11.36 -9.37
CA ALA A 25 18.80 10.36 -8.55
C ALA A 25 18.99 10.84 -7.10
N ARG A 26 19.37 12.12 -6.90
CA ARG A 26 19.42 12.72 -5.55
C ARG A 26 18.05 12.76 -4.89
N ASP A 27 17.01 13.14 -5.64
CA ASP A 27 15.65 13.22 -5.11
C ASP A 27 15.14 11.84 -4.67
N VAL A 28 15.44 10.78 -5.44
CA VAL A 28 15.12 9.38 -5.07
C VAL A 28 15.85 8.97 -3.79
N MET A 29 17.13 9.35 -3.62
CA MET A 29 17.88 9.04 -2.40
C MET A 29 17.25 9.71 -1.17
N VAL A 30 16.88 10.98 -1.29
CA VAL A 30 16.19 11.71 -0.21
C VAL A 30 14.85 11.06 0.12
N LEU A 31 14.08 10.63 -0.88
CA LEU A 31 12.81 9.93 -0.65
C LEU A 31 13.02 8.58 0.05
N ASN A 32 14.07 7.84 -0.29
CA ASN A 32 14.39 6.58 0.40
C ASN A 32 14.67 6.82 1.89
N GLU A 33 15.45 7.85 2.23
CA GLU A 33 15.70 8.23 3.63
C GLU A 33 14.40 8.59 4.37
N GLN A 34 13.47 9.27 3.69
CA GLN A 34 12.16 9.61 4.26
C GLN A 34 11.28 8.36 4.47
N VAL A 35 11.35 7.38 3.56
CA VAL A 35 10.65 6.09 3.71
C VAL A 35 11.19 5.35 4.92
N GLU A 36 12.51 5.19 5.03
CA GLU A 36 13.15 4.50 6.16
C GLU A 36 12.80 5.16 7.52
N HIS A 37 12.82 6.50 7.55
CA HIS A 37 12.41 7.24 8.74
C HIS A 37 10.94 6.99 9.10
N THR A 38 10.07 6.97 8.09
CA THR A 38 8.63 6.70 8.29
C THR A 38 8.38 5.27 8.74
N GLU A 39 9.08 4.29 8.18
CA GLU A 39 9.00 2.89 8.61
C GLU A 39 9.41 2.72 10.08
N THR A 40 10.46 3.41 10.51
CA THR A 40 10.88 3.43 11.92
C THR A 40 9.78 3.99 12.83
N LEU A 41 9.13 5.10 12.43
CA LEU A 41 8.01 5.68 13.19
C LEU A 41 6.79 4.74 13.23
N ILE A 42 6.54 4.00 12.15
CA ILE A 42 5.47 3.00 12.08
C ILE A 42 5.77 1.85 13.03
N GLU A 43 6.99 1.32 13.02
CA GLU A 43 7.43 0.25 13.92
C GLU A 43 7.30 0.65 15.39
N ASP A 44 7.83 1.81 15.76
CA ASP A 44 7.74 2.34 17.13
C ASP A 44 6.29 2.49 17.60
N ARG A 45 5.39 2.91 16.70
CA ARG A 45 3.97 3.06 17.03
C ARG A 45 3.29 1.70 17.12
N PHE A 46 3.55 0.81 16.18
CA PHE A 46 2.99 -0.55 16.12
C PHE A 46 3.31 -1.31 17.41
N ASN A 47 4.57 -1.29 17.86
CA ASN A 47 5.02 -2.01 19.05
C ASN A 47 4.39 -1.52 20.36
N ARG A 48 3.71 -0.36 20.37
CA ARG A 48 2.94 0.15 21.53
C ARG A 48 1.51 -0.38 21.59
N HIS A 49 1.03 -1.06 20.55
CA HIS A 49 -0.30 -1.63 20.52
C HIS A 49 -0.33 -2.97 21.25
N GLU A 50 -1.32 -3.16 22.13
CA GLU A 50 -1.56 -4.43 22.82
C GLU A 50 -1.60 -5.66 21.88
N PRO A 51 -2.27 -5.65 20.71
CA PRO A 51 -2.30 -6.81 19.83
C PRO A 51 -1.01 -7.06 19.01
N ALA A 52 0.02 -6.22 19.12
CA ALA A 52 1.21 -6.27 18.25
C ALA A 52 1.94 -7.62 18.30
N GLU A 53 2.11 -8.18 19.50
CA GLU A 53 2.78 -9.47 19.71
C GLU A 53 1.97 -10.62 19.11
N VAL A 54 0.65 -10.60 19.29
CA VAL A 54 -0.25 -11.62 18.73
C VAL A 54 -0.22 -11.58 17.20
N ILE A 55 -0.26 -10.39 16.62
CA ILE A 55 -0.26 -10.21 15.16
C ILE A 55 1.06 -10.69 14.54
N THR A 56 2.20 -10.33 15.12
CA THR A 56 3.52 -10.73 14.59
C THR A 56 3.88 -12.19 14.86
N SER A 57 3.15 -12.87 15.76
CA SER A 57 3.26 -14.33 15.94
C SER A 57 2.76 -15.13 14.73
N MET A 58 1.94 -14.52 13.86
CA MET A 58 1.41 -15.19 12.68
C MET A 58 2.50 -15.37 11.62
N PRO A 59 2.64 -16.57 11.03
CA PRO A 59 3.68 -16.83 10.03
C PRO A 59 3.49 -15.93 8.81
N GLY A 60 4.54 -15.19 8.47
CA GLY A 60 4.53 -14.24 7.33
C GLY A 60 4.02 -12.83 7.66
N ILE A 61 3.63 -12.54 8.91
CA ILE A 61 3.25 -11.19 9.33
C ILE A 61 4.37 -10.54 10.13
N GLY A 62 5.13 -9.66 9.48
CA GLY A 62 6.12 -8.78 10.14
C GLY A 62 5.48 -7.49 10.66
N VAL A 63 6.30 -6.63 11.27
CA VAL A 63 5.88 -5.35 11.88
C VAL A 63 5.09 -4.46 10.90
N LEU A 64 5.63 -4.20 9.70
CA LEU A 64 4.96 -3.33 8.72
C LEU A 64 3.59 -3.88 8.30
N LEU A 65 3.52 -5.19 7.99
CA LEU A 65 2.26 -5.83 7.62
C LEU A 65 1.26 -5.87 8.78
N GLY A 66 1.75 -6.06 10.01
CA GLY A 66 0.93 -5.97 11.22
C GLY A 66 0.39 -4.56 11.44
N ALA A 67 1.20 -3.53 11.20
CA ALA A 67 0.79 -2.14 11.29
C ALA A 67 -0.28 -1.79 10.24
N GLU A 68 -0.11 -2.26 9.01
CA GLU A 68 -1.13 -2.15 7.96
C GLU A 68 -2.43 -2.84 8.36
N PHE A 69 -2.34 -4.04 8.95
CA PHE A 69 -3.50 -4.78 9.45
C PHE A 69 -4.25 -4.00 10.54
N LEU A 70 -3.54 -3.42 11.51
CA LEU A 70 -4.16 -2.55 12.52
C LEU A 70 -4.78 -1.30 11.89
N ALA A 71 -4.10 -0.66 10.94
CA ALA A 71 -4.65 0.51 10.25
C ALA A 71 -5.92 0.19 9.44
N ALA A 72 -5.95 -0.96 8.76
CA ALA A 72 -7.10 -1.40 7.98
C ALA A 72 -8.31 -1.75 8.86
N THR A 73 -8.07 -2.41 9.98
CA THR A 73 -9.13 -2.82 10.94
C THR A 73 -9.59 -1.66 11.83
N GLY A 74 -8.73 -0.66 12.03
CA GLY A 74 -8.94 0.47 12.95
C GLY A 74 -8.32 0.25 14.33
N GLY A 75 -7.54 -0.81 14.52
CA GLY A 75 -6.81 -1.11 15.75
C GLY A 75 -7.66 -1.71 16.87
N ASP A 76 -8.98 -1.74 16.70
CA ASP A 76 -9.95 -2.29 17.64
C ASP A 76 -10.65 -3.50 17.02
N MET A 77 -10.41 -4.68 17.59
CA MET A 77 -10.99 -5.94 17.11
C MET A 77 -12.44 -6.13 17.58
N ASP A 78 -12.88 -5.43 18.63
CA ASP A 78 -14.26 -5.50 19.14
C ASP A 78 -15.26 -4.91 18.14
N ARG A 79 -14.78 -4.15 17.15
CA ARG A 79 -15.53 -3.73 15.97
C ARG A 79 -16.11 -4.91 15.19
N PHE A 80 -15.47 -6.07 15.23
CA PHE A 80 -15.92 -7.27 14.53
C PHE A 80 -16.70 -8.16 15.49
N ALA A 81 -17.96 -8.45 15.14
CA ALA A 81 -18.82 -9.30 15.97
C ALA A 81 -18.28 -10.74 16.15
N SER A 82 -17.40 -11.19 15.25
CA SER A 82 -16.71 -12.48 15.33
C SER A 82 -15.50 -12.52 14.40
N ALA A 83 -14.65 -13.54 14.57
CA ALA A 83 -13.54 -13.81 13.65
C ALA A 83 -14.03 -14.07 12.20
N ASP A 84 -15.19 -14.72 12.02
CA ASP A 84 -15.80 -14.92 10.70
C ASP A 84 -16.17 -13.58 10.04
N HIS A 85 -16.58 -12.60 10.84
CA HIS A 85 -16.90 -11.25 10.36
C HIS A 85 -15.65 -10.52 9.87
N LEU A 86 -14.53 -10.66 10.58
CA LEU A 86 -13.22 -10.15 10.15
C LEU A 86 -12.74 -10.87 8.88
N ALA A 87 -12.87 -12.19 8.80
CA ALA A 87 -12.52 -12.96 7.61
C ALA A 87 -13.36 -12.53 6.39
N GLY A 88 -14.65 -12.25 6.60
CA GLY A 88 -15.53 -11.69 5.58
C GLY A 88 -15.11 -10.29 5.12
N TYR A 89 -14.72 -9.42 6.06
CA TYR A 89 -14.19 -8.08 5.75
C TYR A 89 -12.88 -8.15 4.95
N ALA A 90 -11.98 -9.06 5.31
CA ALA A 90 -10.70 -9.26 4.63
C ALA A 90 -10.82 -10.01 3.28
N GLY A 91 -12.03 -10.46 2.89
CA GLY A 91 -12.22 -11.29 1.70
C GLY A 91 -11.62 -12.70 1.81
N LEU A 92 -11.26 -13.12 3.04
CA LEU A 92 -10.71 -14.44 3.35
C LEU A 92 -11.78 -15.49 3.66
N ALA A 93 -13.03 -15.06 3.85
CA ALA A 93 -14.14 -15.97 4.08
C ALA A 93 -14.31 -16.96 2.90
N PRO A 94 -14.55 -18.26 3.16
CA PRO A 94 -14.74 -19.24 2.11
C PRO A 94 -15.88 -18.85 1.17
N VAL A 95 -15.61 -18.82 -0.13
CA VAL A 95 -16.65 -18.63 -1.14
C VAL A 95 -17.40 -19.96 -1.34
N PRO A 96 -18.74 -19.98 -1.24
CA PRO A 96 -19.52 -21.18 -1.54
C PRO A 96 -19.26 -21.63 -2.98
N ARG A 97 -18.69 -22.84 -3.14
CA ARG A 97 -18.49 -23.50 -4.43
C ARG A 97 -19.72 -24.32 -4.81
N ASP A 98 -20.85 -23.65 -5.08
CA ASP A 98 -21.98 -24.28 -5.76
C ASP A 98 -21.66 -24.34 -7.27
N SER A 99 -20.77 -25.26 -7.67
CA SER A 99 -20.55 -25.56 -9.08
C SER A 99 -21.55 -26.62 -9.54
N GLY A 100 -22.62 -26.20 -10.22
CA GLY A 100 -23.54 -27.09 -10.92
C GLY A 100 -24.33 -28.04 -10.02
N LYS A 101 -23.92 -29.32 -9.93
CA LYS A 101 -24.70 -30.44 -9.35
C LYS A 101 -24.79 -30.46 -7.82
N ILE A 102 -24.05 -29.59 -7.14
CA ILE A 102 -24.14 -29.40 -5.70
C ILE A 102 -24.86 -28.08 -5.48
N SER A 103 -26.13 -28.16 -5.07
CA SER A 103 -26.88 -27.03 -4.52
C SER A 103 -27.37 -27.43 -3.15
N GLY A 104 -26.94 -26.72 -2.11
CA GLY A 104 -27.36 -27.08 -0.76
C GLY A 104 -26.63 -26.40 0.39
N ASN A 105 -25.67 -25.52 0.15
CA ASN A 105 -25.02 -24.84 1.27
C ASN A 105 -25.90 -23.70 1.81
N ARG A 106 -26.79 -24.03 2.75
CA ARG A 106 -27.65 -23.05 3.45
C ARG A 106 -26.86 -22.05 4.31
N HIS A 107 -25.58 -22.32 4.56
CA HIS A 107 -24.64 -21.41 5.21
C HIS A 107 -23.90 -20.57 4.17
N ARG A 108 -24.63 -19.84 3.33
CA ARG A 108 -24.01 -18.80 2.49
C ARG A 108 -23.60 -17.66 3.43
N PRO A 109 -22.29 -17.40 3.64
CA PRO A 109 -21.89 -16.19 4.33
C PRO A 109 -22.34 -15.01 3.49
N ARG A 110 -23.16 -14.13 4.08
CA ARG A 110 -23.57 -12.91 3.40
C ARG A 110 -22.33 -12.02 3.30
N PRO A 111 -21.92 -11.57 2.09
CA PRO A 111 -20.80 -10.65 1.96
C PRO A 111 -21.07 -9.44 2.85
N LEU A 112 -20.11 -9.12 3.72
CA LEU A 112 -20.22 -7.92 4.52
C LEU A 112 -20.12 -6.72 3.59
N GLN A 113 -21.16 -5.88 3.56
CA GLN A 113 -21.06 -4.58 2.90
C GLN A 113 -20.20 -3.70 3.82
N PRO A 114 -19.03 -3.21 3.36
CA PRO A 114 -18.24 -2.28 4.16
C PRO A 114 -19.12 -1.07 4.47
N ARG A 115 -19.33 -0.75 5.75
CA ARG A 115 -19.94 0.54 6.09
C ARG A 115 -18.93 1.63 5.72
N PRO A 116 -19.37 2.73 5.08
CA PRO A 116 -18.50 3.87 4.84
C PRO A 116 -17.97 4.36 6.19
N GLN A 117 -16.65 4.48 6.30
CA GLN A 117 -16.00 4.89 7.53
C GLN A 117 -16.12 6.41 7.67
N PRO A 118 -16.70 6.96 8.76
CA PRO A 118 -16.49 8.36 9.08
C PRO A 118 -15.02 8.52 9.50
N GLY A 119 -14.20 9.16 8.66
CA GLY A 119 -12.84 9.57 9.04
C GLY A 119 -11.67 8.79 8.44
N VAL A 120 -11.89 7.78 7.58
CA VAL A 120 -10.79 7.26 6.76
C VAL A 120 -10.59 8.22 5.59
N LEU A 121 -9.56 9.06 5.70
CA LEU A 121 -9.06 9.82 4.55
C LEU A 121 -8.49 8.82 3.55
N HIS A 122 -9.27 8.45 2.55
CA HIS A 122 -8.75 7.82 1.36
C HIS A 122 -7.81 8.84 0.69
N ILE A 123 -6.49 8.67 0.85
CA ILE A 123 -5.51 9.38 0.02
C ILE A 123 -5.63 8.77 -1.38
N ARG A 124 -6.62 9.23 -2.13
CA ARG A 124 -6.67 9.01 -3.57
C ARG A 124 -5.69 10.01 -4.16
N ALA A 125 -4.53 9.53 -4.61
CA ALA A 125 -3.63 10.36 -5.39
C ALA A 125 -4.40 10.90 -6.60
N ASP A 126 -4.67 12.21 -6.61
CA ASP A 126 -5.25 12.90 -7.76
C ASP A 126 -4.20 12.92 -8.88
N GLN A 127 -4.26 11.92 -9.76
CA GLN A 127 -3.37 11.75 -10.92
C GLN A 127 -3.79 12.63 -12.12
N ARG A 128 -4.64 13.64 -11.92
CA ARG A 128 -5.04 14.55 -13.01
C ARG A 128 -3.83 15.37 -13.49
N PRO A 129 -3.65 15.52 -14.82
CA PRO A 129 -2.52 16.25 -15.37
C PRO A 129 -2.49 17.70 -14.89
N LEU A 130 -1.28 18.20 -14.58
CA LEU A 130 -1.02 19.53 -14.00
C LEU A 130 -1.66 20.70 -14.76
N GLN A 131 -1.98 20.52 -16.05
CA GLN A 131 -2.61 21.52 -16.91
C GLN A 131 -4.04 21.91 -16.49
N GLN A 132 -4.70 21.14 -15.62
CA GLN A 132 -6.07 21.43 -15.16
C GLN A 132 -6.12 22.12 -13.78
N ARG A 133 -4.98 22.53 -13.21
CA ARG A 133 -4.89 23.01 -11.81
C ARG A 133 -4.78 24.52 -11.63
N ILE A 134 -4.71 25.32 -12.69
CA ILE A 134 -4.65 26.78 -12.59
C ILE A 134 -5.81 27.39 -13.40
N PRO A 135 -6.92 27.74 -12.76
CA PRO A 135 -7.88 28.65 -13.37
C PRO A 135 -7.39 30.09 -13.07
N HIS A 136 -7.09 30.81 -14.15
CA HIS A 136 -6.87 32.27 -14.21
C HIS A 136 -5.57 32.80 -13.60
N LEU A 137 -4.55 32.95 -14.46
CA LEU A 137 -3.70 34.14 -14.44
C LEU A 137 -3.43 34.55 -15.88
N LEU A 138 -3.93 35.75 -16.21
CA LEU A 138 -3.39 36.62 -17.24
C LEU A 138 -1.91 36.88 -16.98
#